data_AF-A0A847MZS8-F1
#
_entry.id   AF-A0A847MZS8-F1
#
_cell.length_a   1.000
_cell.length_b   1.000
_cell.length_c   1.000
_cell.angle_alpha   90.00
_cell.angle_beta   90.00
_cell.angle_gamma   90.00
#
_symmetry.space_group_name_H-M   'P 1'
#
loop_
_entity.id
_entity.type
_entity.pdbx_description
1 polymer ?
#
loop_
_entity_poly.entity_id
_entity_poly.type
_entity_poly.pdbx_seq_one_letter_code
_entity_poly.pdbx_strand_id
1 'polypeptide(L)'
;VIVDRVRENVMLNKDVSLSAHINRSVTQSMSRTIMSAVTTLVAILPLAIFASGDIQLFAVNMGFGILFGTFSSNLLAPAMLYWISKAQKKANVEKAVQKTE
;
A
#
# COMPACT_ATOMS: atom_id res chain seq x y z
N VAL A 1 5.03 -4.57 1.04
CA VAL A 1 4.70 -5.07 -0.32
C VAL A 1 4.66 -3.95 -1.38
N ILE A 2 3.76 -2.96 -1.28
CA ILE A 2 3.61 -1.95 -2.35
C ILE A 2 4.87 -1.09 -2.50
N VAL A 3 5.38 -0.56 -1.38
CA VAL A 3 6.62 0.24 -1.38
C VAL A 3 7.81 -0.57 -1.89
N ASP A 4 7.88 -1.86 -1.53
CA ASP A 4 8.93 -2.76 -2.04
C ASP A 4 8.83 -2.92 -3.56
N ARG A 5 7.61 -3.06 -4.10
CA ARG A 5 7.37 -3.12 -5.55
C ARG A 5 7.65 -1.80 -6.25
N VAL A 6 7.48 -0.66 -5.57
CA VAL A 6 7.92 0.64 -6.12
C VAL A 6 9.44 0.68 -6.23
N ARG A 7 10.17 0.24 -5.20
CA ARG A 7 11.63 0.19 -5.22
C ARG A 7 12.15 -0.75 -6.32
N GLU A 8 11.56 -1.92 -6.46
CA GLU A 8 11.90 -2.90 -7.50
C GLU A 8 11.68 -2.32 -8.91
N ASN A 9 10.52 -1.72 -9.17
CA ASN A 9 10.23 -1.14 -10.50
C ASN A 9 11.11 0.07 -10.85
N VAL A 10 11.54 0.87 -9.87
CA VAL A 10 12.48 1.99 -10.09
C VAL A 10 13.90 1.47 -10.35
N MET A 11 14.29 0.34 -9.75
CA MET A 11 15.60 -0.27 -10.03
C MET A 11 15.67 -0.89 -11.42
N LEU A 12 14.57 -1.49 -11.89
CA LEU A 12 14.51 -2.19 -13.19
C LEU A 12 14.46 -1.23 -14.38
N ASN A 13 13.85 -0.05 -14.24
CA ASN A 13 13.76 0.96 -15.30
C ASN A 13 13.96 2.35 -14.70
N LYS A 14 15.07 3.03 -15.03
CA LYS A 14 15.39 4.35 -14.46
C LYS A 14 14.82 5.54 -15.27
N ASP A 15 14.41 5.28 -16.50
CA ASP A 15 14.06 6.34 -17.46
C ASP A 15 12.58 6.76 -17.40
N VAL A 16 11.76 6.12 -16.57
CA VAL A 16 10.33 6.42 -16.45
C VAL A 16 10.09 7.35 -15.26
N SER A 17 9.06 8.19 -15.35
CA SER A 17 8.70 9.08 -14.23
C SER A 17 8.34 8.27 -12.98
N LEU A 18 8.70 8.81 -11.80
CA LEU A 18 8.37 8.19 -10.52
C LEU A 18 6.85 7.96 -10.36
N SER A 19 6.02 8.85 -10.90
CA SER A 19 4.56 8.68 -10.91
C SER A 19 4.10 7.45 -11.69
N ALA A 20 4.73 7.17 -12.85
CA ALA A 20 4.42 5.99 -13.65
C ALA A 20 4.86 4.70 -12.94
N HIS A 21 6.03 4.72 -12.27
CA HIS A 21 6.47 3.59 -11.45
C HIS A 21 5.50 3.29 -10.32
N ILE A 22 5.07 4.32 -9.58
CA ILE A 22 4.10 4.16 -8.49
C ILE A 22 2.80 3.54 -9.03
N ASN A 23 2.22 4.08 -10.11
CA ASN A 23 0.98 3.56 -10.67
C ASN A 23 1.08 2.09 -11.11
N ARG A 24 2.20 1.72 -11.75
CA ARG A 24 2.44 0.35 -12.20
C ARG A 24 2.65 -0.61 -11.03
N SER A 25 3.41 -0.21 -10.02
CA SER A 25 3.63 -1.01 -8.81
C SER A 25 2.34 -1.25 -8.03
N VAL A 26 1.47 -0.23 -7.93
CA VAL A 26 0.15 -0.36 -7.29
C VAL A 26 -0.67 -1.41 -8.00
N THR A 27 -0.84 -1.29 -9.32
CA THR A 27 -1.65 -2.25 -10.11
C THR A 27 -1.14 -3.69 -9.97
N GLN A 28 0.18 -3.89 -10.03
CA GLN A 28 0.79 -5.23 -9.88
C GLN A 28 0.59 -5.84 -8.49
N SER A 29 0.76 -5.03 -7.45
CA SER A 29 0.67 -5.50 -6.06
C SER A 29 -0.78 -5.65 -5.58
N MET A 30 -1.71 -4.90 -6.17
CA MET A 30 -3.13 -4.89 -5.81
C MET A 30 -3.81 -6.25 -6.00
N SER A 31 -3.50 -6.96 -7.08
CA SER A 31 -4.08 -8.31 -7.29
C SER A 31 -3.67 -9.26 -6.17
N ARG A 32 -2.41 -9.21 -5.73
CA ARG A 32 -1.89 -10.07 -4.67
C ARG A 32 -2.50 -9.72 -3.30
N THR A 33 -2.58 -8.43 -2.96
CA THR A 33 -3.14 -8.00 -1.68
C THR A 33 -4.64 -8.30 -1.59
N ILE A 34 -5.40 -8.07 -2.67
CA ILE A 34 -6.83 -8.43 -2.73
C ILE A 34 -7.02 -9.93 -2.59
N MET A 35 -6.25 -10.75 -3.32
CA MET A 35 -6.34 -12.22 -3.21
C MET A 35 -6.12 -12.70 -1.77
N SER A 36 -5.10 -12.19 -1.09
CA SER A 36 -4.86 -12.54 0.32
C SER A 36 -5.97 -12.04 1.25
N ALA A 37 -6.46 -10.81 1.06
CA ALA A 37 -7.52 -10.24 1.90
C ALA A 37 -8.82 -11.04 1.77
N VAL A 38 -9.22 -11.36 0.53
CA VAL A 38 -10.40 -12.19 0.25
C VAL A 38 -10.25 -13.57 0.86
N THR A 39 -9.08 -14.21 0.72
CA THR A 39 -8.83 -15.54 1.30
C THR A 39 -8.99 -15.52 2.82
N THR A 40 -8.44 -14.51 3.49
CA THR A 40 -8.59 -14.36 4.95
C THR A 40 -10.03 -14.06 5.35
N LEU A 41 -10.76 -13.23 4.58
CA LEU A 41 -12.18 -12.97 4.81
C LEU A 41 -13.02 -14.25 4.70
N VAL A 42 -12.75 -15.08 3.69
CA VAL A 42 -13.39 -16.39 3.54
C VAL A 42 -13.07 -17.32 4.71
N ALA A 43 -11.83 -17.29 5.22
CA ALA A 43 -11.42 -18.12 6.36
C ALA A 43 -12.10 -17.73 7.68
N ILE A 44 -12.35 -16.44 7.92
CA ILE A 44 -13.04 -15.96 9.13
C ILE A 44 -14.56 -15.97 9.01
N LEU A 45 -15.11 -16.12 7.79
CA LEU A 45 -16.55 -16.09 7.52
C LEU A 45 -17.33 -17.14 8.32
N PRO A 46 -16.88 -18.41 8.41
CA PRO A 46 -17.53 -19.41 9.25
C PRO A 46 -17.47 -19.06 10.74
N LEU A 47 -16.37 -18.46 11.20
CA LEU A 47 -16.24 -18.01 12.60
C LEU A 47 -17.19 -16.85 12.91
N ALA A 48 -17.42 -15.96 11.96
CA ALA A 48 -18.35 -14.84 12.13
C ALA A 48 -19.83 -15.29 12.17
N ILE A 49 -20.20 -16.35 11.46
CA ILE A 49 -21.59 -16.84 11.35
C ILE A 49 -21.89 -17.95 12.36
N PHE A 50 -21.00 -18.93 12.51
CA PHE A 50 -21.26 -20.16 13.27
C PHE A 50 -20.66 -20.15 14.69
N ALA A 51 -19.66 -19.31 14.97
CA ALA A 51 -19.14 -19.20 16.34
C ALA A 51 -20.08 -18.36 17.22
N SER A 52 -20.00 -18.57 18.53
CA SER A 52 -20.78 -17.84 19.53
C SER A 52 -19.87 -17.28 20.63
N GLY A 53 -20.29 -16.20 21.28
CA GLY A 53 -19.53 -15.54 22.34
C GLY A 53 -18.37 -14.69 21.80
N ASP A 54 -17.27 -14.62 22.55
CA ASP A 54 -16.16 -13.70 22.28
C ASP A 54 -15.49 -13.93 20.91
N ILE A 55 -15.47 -15.18 20.43
CA ILE A 55 -14.87 -15.56 19.16
C ILE A 55 -15.61 -14.93 17.98
N GLN A 56 -16.94 -14.79 18.07
CA GLN A 56 -17.74 -14.17 17.02
C GLN A 56 -17.44 -12.67 16.92
N LEU A 57 -17.39 -11.98 18.07
CA LEU A 57 -17.01 -10.57 18.14
C LEU A 57 -15.59 -10.33 17.62
N PHE A 58 -14.66 -11.21 17.97
CA PHE A 58 -13.30 -11.18 17.44
C PHE A 58 -13.27 -11.31 15.90
N ALA A 59 -13.99 -12.29 15.35
CA ALA A 59 -14.04 -12.51 13.91
C ALA A 59 -14.63 -11.30 13.15
N VAL A 60 -15.70 -10.70 13.69
CA VAL A 60 -16.32 -9.50 13.11
C VAL A 60 -15.33 -8.31 13.13
N ASN A 61 -14.69 -8.06 14.27
CA ASN A 61 -13.69 -7.00 14.40
C ASN A 61 -12.50 -7.21 13.46
N MET A 62 -12.04 -8.44 13.32
CA MET A 62 -10.96 -8.81 12.40
C MET A 62 -11.36 -8.57 10.94
N GLY A 63 -12.62 -8.86 10.57
CA GLY A 63 -13.17 -8.54 9.25
C GLY A 63 -13.11 -7.04 8.93
N PHE A 64 -13.57 -6.18 9.84
CA PHE A 64 -13.43 -4.74 9.68
C PHE A 64 -11.97 -4.31 9.56
N GLY A 65 -11.08 -4.85 10.39
CA GLY A 65 -9.64 -4.57 10.34
C GLY A 65 -9.02 -4.91 8.99
N ILE A 66 -9.38 -6.05 8.40
CA ILE A 66 -8.88 -6.47 7.09
C ILE A 66 -9.39 -5.53 5.99
N LEU A 67 -10.68 -5.14 6.03
CA LEU A 67 -11.25 -4.21 5.05
C LEU A 67 -10.52 -2.87 5.09
N PHE A 68 -10.51 -2.20 6.26
CA PHE A 68 -9.88 -0.89 6.40
C PHE A 68 -8.37 -0.95 6.17
N GLY A 69 -7.69 -2.00 6.64
CA GLY A 69 -6.26 -2.20 6.43
C GLY A 69 -5.89 -2.39 4.96
N THR A 70 -6.68 -3.17 4.21
CA THR A 70 -6.44 -3.42 2.78
C THR A 70 -6.68 -2.17 1.94
N PHE A 71 -7.76 -1.42 2.23
CA PHE A 71 -8.01 -0.14 1.56
C PHE A 71 -6.92 0.90 1.87
N SER A 72 -6.54 1.03 3.14
CA SER A 72 -5.50 1.97 3.58
C SER A 72 -4.15 1.67 2.91
N SER A 73 -3.70 0.42 2.94
CA SER A 73 -2.41 0.06 2.38
C SER A 73 -2.36 0.25 0.86
N ASN A 74 -3.40 -0.17 0.12
CA ASN A 74 -3.40 -0.11 -1.35
C ASN A 74 -3.59 1.31 -1.90
N LEU A 75 -4.34 2.18 -1.21
CA LEU A 75 -4.68 3.52 -1.74
C LEU A 75 -3.92 4.66 -1.05
N LEU A 76 -3.73 4.62 0.26
CA LEU A 76 -3.07 5.72 0.99
C LEU A 76 -1.55 5.64 0.90
N ALA A 77 -0.95 4.44 0.96
CA ALA A 77 0.50 4.31 0.92
C ALA A 77 1.15 4.85 -0.37
N PRO A 78 0.63 4.58 -1.58
CA PRO A 78 1.19 5.12 -2.83
C PRO A 78 1.02 6.64 -2.92
N ALA A 79 -0.12 7.16 -2.48
CA ALA A 79 -0.38 8.59 -2.43
C ALA A 79 0.60 9.29 -1.49
N MET A 80 0.77 8.78 -0.25
CA MET A 80 1.75 9.30 0.70
C MET A 80 3.17 9.24 0.14
N LEU A 81 3.55 8.14 -0.52
CA LEU A 81 4.87 7.99 -1.12
C LEU A 81 5.12 9.05 -2.20
N TYR A 82 4.13 9.31 -3.06
CA TYR A 82 4.22 10.37 -4.06
C TYR A 82 4.45 11.75 -3.45
N TRP A 83 3.71 12.10 -2.39
CA TRP A 83 3.87 13.37 -1.68
C TRP A 83 5.24 13.52 -1.03
N ILE A 84 5.71 12.49 -0.33
CA ILE A 84 7.04 12.48 0.32
C ILE A 84 8.14 12.63 -0.73
N SER A 85 8.06 11.88 -1.85
CA SER A 85 9.05 11.99 -2.92
C SER A 85 9.06 13.37 -3.58
N LYS A 86 7.89 14.00 -3.75
CA LYS A 86 7.80 15.37 -4.28
C LYS A 86 8.43 16.39 -3.32
N ALA A 87 8.19 16.24 -2.00
CA ALA A 87 8.81 17.08 -0.98
C ALA A 87 10.34 16.94 -0.96
N GLN A 88 10.86 15.71 -1.05
CA GLN A 88 12.31 15.47 -1.11
C GLN A 88 12.95 16.04 -2.37
N LYS A 89 12.29 15.94 -3.53
CA LYS A 89 12.80 16.53 -4.78
C LYS A 89 12.93 18.05 -4.65
N LYS A 90 11.94 18.73 -4.05
CA LYS A 90 11.98 20.18 -3.80
C LYS A 90 13.15 20.57 -2.88
N ALA A 91 13.32 19.87 -1.76
CA ALA A 91 14.39 20.14 -0.80
C ALA A 91 15.81 19.90 -1.40
N ASN A 92 15.97 18.89 -2.25
CA ASN A 92 17.25 18.63 -2.92
C ASN A 92 17.60 19.69 -3.97
N VAL A 93 16.60 20.23 -4.68
CA VAL A 93 16.80 21.35 -5.63
C VAL A 93 17.21 22.61 -4.88
N GLU A 94 16.55 22.94 -3.78
CA GLU A 94 16.86 24.12 -2.95
C GLU A 94 18.29 24.07 -2.40
N LYS A 95 18.74 22.90 -1.92
CA LYS A 95 20.14 22.68 -1.50
C LYS A 95 21.16 22.77 -2.64
N ALA A 96 20.80 22.39 -3.86
CA ALA A 96 21.69 22.45 -5.01
C ALA A 96 21.88 23.89 -5.51
N VAL A 97 20.81 24.70 -5.48
CA VAL A 97 20.85 26.14 -5.80
C VAL A 97 21.75 26.86 -4.80
N GLN A 98 21.59 26.59 -3.50
CA GLN A 98 22.37 27.24 -2.43
C GLN A 98 23.85 26.85 -2.36
N LYS A 99 24.26 25.77 -3.04
CA LYS A 99 25.68 25.35 -3.15
C LYS A 99 26.39 25.99 -4.36
N THR A 100 25.64 26.61 -5.26
CA THR A 100 26.16 27.21 -6.50
C THR A 100 26.40 28.72 -6.33
N GLU A 101 25.77 29.34 -5.32
CA GLU A 101 26.04 30.69 -4.83
C GLU A 101 27.17 30.68 -3.78
#